data_AF-A0A973Z4G0-F1
#
_entry.id   AF-A0A973Z4G0-F1
#
_cell.length_a   1.000
_cell.length_b   1.000
_cell.length_c   1.000
_cell.angle_alpha   90.00
_cell.angle_beta   90.00
_cell.angle_gamma   90.00
#
_symmetry.space_group_name_H-M   'P 1'
#
loop_
_entity.id
_entity.type
_entity.pdbx_description
1 polymer ?
#
loop_
_entity_poly.entity_id
_entity_poly.type
_entity_poly.pdbx_seq_one_letter_code
_entity_poly.pdbx_strand_id
1 'polypeptide(L)'
;VRVLATDQRTDSKGEDGKTEVKTFSNVTFEATPRIAEKIAVAQSVGQLSLALRSIADNTSELERAIASGEVKVPEGTNPAQERQMLLAVANRPIDTNTTYSTGGDVSRFQRRSVPVRAPAAGASNAALAGGSSAGVAAGPVVRIARGNSVTVVPVGAR
;
A
#
# COMPACT_ATOMS: atom_id res chain seq x y z
N VAL A 1 -3.75 -11.37 0.13
CA VAL A 1 -4.00 -11.25 -1.33
C VAL A 1 -4.69 -12.52 -1.75
N ARG A 2 -5.74 -12.45 -2.57
CA ARG A 2 -6.40 -13.66 -3.09
C ARG A 2 -6.39 -13.64 -4.61
N VAL A 3 -6.17 -14.81 -5.21
CA VAL A 3 -6.16 -14.96 -6.67
C VAL A 3 -7.58 -15.15 -7.18
N LEU A 4 -7.95 -14.39 -8.22
CA LEU A 4 -9.24 -14.44 -8.90
C LEU A 4 -9.17 -15.28 -10.18
N ALA A 5 -8.08 -15.16 -10.94
CA ALA A 5 -7.92 -15.85 -12.21
C ALA A 5 -6.45 -16.09 -12.55
N THR A 6 -6.21 -17.15 -13.33
CA THR A 6 -4.92 -17.44 -13.99
C THR A 6 -5.19 -17.61 -15.48
N ASP A 7 -4.49 -16.86 -16.33
CA ASP A 7 -4.64 -16.97 -17.78
C ASP A 7 -3.74 -18.10 -18.31
N GLN A 8 -4.32 -19.27 -18.60
CA GLN A 8 -3.63 -20.34 -19.31
C GLN A 8 -4.16 -20.40 -20.75
N ARG A 9 -3.30 -20.07 -21.73
CA ARG A 9 -3.65 -20.22 -23.15
C ARG A 9 -3.15 -21.56 -23.69
N THR A 10 -4.08 -22.44 -24.00
CA THR A 10 -3.83 -23.68 -24.74
C THR A 10 -4.07 -23.44 -26.22
N ASP A 11 -3.23 -22.63 -26.87
CA ASP A 11 -3.35 -22.45 -28.31
C ASP A 11 -1.99 -22.32 -28.99
N SER A 12 -1.41 -23.46 -29.30
CA SER A 12 -0.40 -23.61 -30.34
C SER A 12 -0.39 -25.09 -30.72
N LYS A 13 -0.89 -25.46 -31.90
CA LYS A 13 -0.55 -26.77 -32.47
C LYS A 13 0.94 -26.69 -32.85
N GLY A 14 1.77 -27.55 -32.27
CA GLY A 14 3.15 -27.73 -32.72
C GLY A 14 3.19 -28.32 -34.13
N GLU A 15 4.37 -28.34 -34.76
CA GLU A 15 4.58 -28.93 -36.10
C GLU A 15 4.07 -30.39 -36.21
N ASP A 16 3.99 -31.08 -35.06
CA ASP A 16 3.53 -32.47 -34.92
C ASP A 16 1.99 -32.62 -34.82
N GLY A 17 1.23 -31.53 -34.91
CA GLY A 17 -0.23 -31.52 -34.75
C GLY A 17 -0.73 -31.71 -33.31
N LYS A 18 0.17 -31.73 -32.32
CA LYS A 18 -0.13 -31.84 -30.88
C LYS A 18 -0.28 -30.44 -30.26
N THR A 19 -1.19 -30.31 -29.30
CA THR A 19 -1.39 -29.06 -28.55
C THR A 19 -0.18 -28.79 -27.65
N GLU A 20 0.61 -27.77 -27.97
CA GLU A 20 1.61 -27.21 -27.06
C GLU A 20 0.93 -26.26 -26.08
N VAL A 21 1.13 -26.54 -24.79
CA VAL A 21 0.69 -25.65 -23.71
C VAL A 21 1.77 -24.59 -23.51
N LYS A 22 1.51 -23.36 -23.97
CA LYS A 22 2.37 -22.22 -23.63
C LYS A 22 1.90 -21.66 -22.28
N THR A 23 2.67 -21.93 -21.24
CA THR A 23 2.39 -21.48 -19.87
C THR A 23 2.66 -19.99 -19.73
N PHE A 24 1.72 -19.15 -20.15
CA PHE A 24 1.71 -17.76 -19.70
C PHE A 24 1.16 -17.73 -18.27
N SER A 25 1.83 -17.00 -17.37
CA SER A 25 1.50 -16.98 -15.93
C SER A 25 0.96 -15.62 -15.52
N ASN A 26 -0.03 -15.11 -16.24
CA ASN A 26 -0.71 -13.88 -15.84
C ASN A 26 -1.76 -14.24 -14.77
N VAL A 27 -1.73 -13.50 -13.66
CA VAL A 27 -2.61 -13.74 -12.50
C VAL A 27 -3.36 -12.47 -12.19
N THR A 28 -4.67 -12.58 -12.03
CA THR A 28 -5.53 -11.49 -11.50
C THR A 28 -5.76 -11.74 -10.02
N PHE A 29 -5.56 -10.74 -9.18
CA PHE A 29 -5.71 -10.84 -7.73
C PHE A 29 -6.55 -9.70 -7.15
N GLU A 30 -7.29 -10.01 -6.08
CA GLU A 30 -7.89 -9.01 -5.20
C GLU A 30 -6.93 -8.67 -4.05
N ALA A 31 -6.75 -7.37 -3.81
CA ALA A 31 -5.88 -6.85 -2.77
C ALA A 31 -6.53 -5.63 -2.10
N THR A 32 -6.17 -5.40 -0.83
CA THR A 32 -6.58 -4.16 -0.14
C THR A 32 -5.80 -2.97 -0.72
N PRO A 33 -6.30 -1.72 -0.61
CA PRO A 33 -5.61 -0.55 -1.16
C PRO A 33 -4.15 -0.43 -0.73
N ARG A 34 -3.85 -0.69 0.55
CA ARG A 34 -2.47 -0.68 1.08
C ARG A 34 -1.58 -1.76 0.45
N ILE A 35 -2.11 -2.96 0.25
CA ILE A 35 -1.33 -4.06 -0.35
C ILE A 35 -1.11 -3.80 -1.83
N ALA A 36 -2.10 -3.26 -2.54
CA ALA A 36 -1.96 -2.87 -3.94
C ALA A 36 -0.85 -1.83 -4.13
N GLU A 37 -0.76 -0.84 -3.24
CA GLU A 37 0.32 0.14 -3.23
C GLU A 37 1.69 -0.52 -3.02
N LYS A 38 1.80 -1.45 -2.05
CA LYS A 38 3.05 -2.20 -1.83
C LYS A 38 3.46 -3.05 -3.02
N ILE A 39 2.51 -3.70 -3.69
CA ILE A 39 2.78 -4.47 -4.90
C ILE A 39 3.26 -3.56 -6.03
N ALA A 40 2.62 -2.40 -6.22
CA ALA A 40 3.02 -1.43 -7.25
C ALA A 40 4.45 -0.90 -7.00
N VAL A 41 4.79 -0.61 -5.73
CA VAL A 41 6.16 -0.22 -5.35
C VAL A 41 7.15 -1.36 -5.56
N ALA A 42 6.80 -2.58 -5.18
CA ALA A 42 7.67 -3.75 -5.37
C ALA A 42 7.96 -4.01 -6.86
N GLN A 43 6.96 -3.83 -7.73
CA GLN A 43 7.11 -3.97 -9.18
C GLN A 43 7.92 -2.83 -9.83
N SER A 44 7.86 -1.61 -9.29
CA SER A 44 8.64 -0.49 -9.83
C SER A 44 10.11 -0.54 -9.44
N VAL A 45 10.40 -1.05 -8.23
CA VAL A 45 11.77 -1.16 -7.69
C VAL A 45 12.50 -2.40 -8.21
N GLY A 46 11.78 -3.47 -8.57
CA GLY A 46 12.40 -4.70 -9.03
C GLY A 46 11.43 -5.74 -9.59
N GLN A 47 11.82 -7.01 -9.52
CA GLN A 47 11.00 -8.12 -10.00
C GLN A 47 10.31 -8.82 -8.82
N LEU A 48 9.01 -9.06 -8.98
CA LEU A 48 8.19 -9.81 -8.03
C LEU A 48 8.00 -11.25 -8.53
N SER A 49 8.47 -12.23 -7.76
CA SER A 49 8.21 -13.64 -8.00
C SER A 49 7.22 -14.17 -6.97
N LEU A 50 6.14 -14.81 -7.42
CA LEU A 50 5.05 -15.29 -6.58
C LEU A 50 4.87 -16.79 -6.79
N ALA A 51 4.80 -17.52 -5.68
CA ALA A 51 4.42 -18.93 -5.66
C ALA A 51 3.00 -19.04 -5.11
N LEU A 52 2.09 -19.66 -5.87
CA LEU A 52 0.71 -19.86 -5.44
C LEU A 52 0.63 -21.06 -4.50
N ARG A 53 0.16 -20.83 -3.28
CA ARG A 53 -0.17 -21.88 -2.29
C ARG A 53 -1.68 -22.01 -2.17
N SER A 54 -2.17 -23.24 -2.07
CA SER A 54 -3.57 -23.53 -1.79
C SER A 54 -3.99 -22.94 -0.45
N ILE A 55 -5.16 -22.30 -0.40
CA ILE A 55 -5.72 -21.77 0.85
C ILE A 55 -6.11 -22.87 1.84
N ALA A 56 -6.25 -24.12 1.39
CA ALA A 56 -6.63 -25.24 2.23
C ALA A 56 -5.49 -25.70 3.17
N ASP A 57 -4.24 -25.36 2.87
CA ASP A 57 -3.06 -25.90 3.57
C ASP A 57 -2.43 -24.86 4.53
N ASN A 58 -3.23 -24.17 5.36
CA ASN A 58 -2.77 -23.02 6.18
C ASN A 58 -2.79 -23.24 7.71
N THR A 59 -2.94 -24.48 8.19
CA THR A 59 -3.10 -24.78 9.63
C THR A 59 -2.01 -24.18 10.52
N SER A 60 -0.75 -24.20 10.08
CA SER A 60 0.37 -23.62 10.82
C SER A 60 0.31 -22.09 10.95
N GLU A 61 -0.30 -21.39 9.98
CA GLU A 61 -0.50 -19.94 10.06
C GLU A 61 -1.62 -19.59 11.04
N LEU A 62 -2.68 -20.40 11.11
CA LEU A 62 -3.73 -20.26 12.11
C LEU A 62 -3.16 -20.44 13.52
N GLU A 63 -2.36 -21.48 13.76
CA GLU A 63 -1.72 -21.71 15.07
C GLU A 63 -0.85 -20.53 15.48
N ARG A 64 -0.08 -19.97 14.55
CA ARG A 64 0.69 -18.74 14.79
C ARG A 64 -0.22 -17.55 15.11
N ALA A 65 -1.32 -17.38 14.38
CA ALA A 65 -2.25 -16.27 14.58
C ALA A 65 -3.02 -16.37 15.90
N ILE A 66 -3.29 -17.59 16.37
CA ILE A 66 -3.83 -17.85 17.71
C ILE A 66 -2.77 -17.53 18.77
N ALA A 67 -1.53 -18.00 18.58
CA ALA A 67 -0.43 -17.75 19.51
C ALA A 67 -0.05 -16.26 19.61
N SER A 68 -0.15 -15.50 18.51
CA SER A 68 0.05 -14.05 18.49
C SER A 68 -1.13 -13.26 19.05
N GLY A 69 -2.25 -13.92 19.35
CA GLY A 69 -3.48 -13.30 19.84
C GLY A 69 -4.27 -12.53 18.77
N GLU A 70 -3.89 -12.64 17.49
CA GLU A 70 -4.65 -12.08 16.36
C GLU A 70 -6.01 -12.78 16.18
N VAL A 71 -6.14 -14.01 16.66
CA VAL A 71 -7.36 -14.81 16.64
C VAL A 71 -7.71 -15.27 18.06
N LYS A 72 -8.87 -14.85 18.57
CA LYS A 72 -9.42 -15.36 19.84
C LYS A 72 -10.32 -16.56 19.57
N VAL A 73 -9.95 -17.71 20.11
CA VAL A 73 -10.79 -18.91 20.13
C VAL A 73 -11.59 -18.92 21.44
N PRO A 74 -12.93 -18.81 21.40
CA PRO A 74 -13.75 -18.97 22.60
C PRO A 74 -13.79 -20.44 23.05
N GLU A 75 -13.86 -20.68 24.36
CA GLU A 75 -13.94 -22.03 24.91
C GLU A 75 -15.24 -22.72 24.45
N GLY A 76 -15.13 -23.95 23.94
CA GLY A 76 -16.28 -24.78 23.56
C GLY A 76 -16.76 -24.67 22.10
N THR A 77 -15.91 -24.30 21.15
CA THR A 77 -16.27 -24.20 19.73
C THR A 77 -16.74 -25.53 19.13
N ASN A 78 -17.90 -25.50 18.48
CA ASN A 78 -18.43 -26.61 17.68
C ASN A 78 -17.56 -26.77 16.39
N PRO A 79 -17.26 -27.99 15.89
CA PRO A 79 -16.45 -28.21 14.68
C PRO A 79 -16.86 -27.39 13.44
N ALA A 80 -18.14 -26.99 13.33
CA ALA A 80 -18.60 -26.11 12.26
C ALA A 80 -18.12 -24.65 12.43
N GLN A 81 -18.12 -24.14 13.66
CA GLN A 81 -17.66 -22.78 13.98
C GLN A 81 -16.14 -22.67 13.83
N GLU A 82 -15.41 -23.75 14.16
CA GLU A 82 -13.96 -23.81 13.96
C GLU A 82 -13.58 -23.79 12.48
N ARG A 83 -14.30 -24.53 11.62
CA ARG A 83 -14.11 -24.45 10.16
C ARG A 83 -14.45 -23.06 9.60
N GLN A 84 -15.51 -22.42 10.09
CA GLN A 84 -15.87 -21.05 9.69
C GLN A 84 -14.76 -20.06 10.10
N MET A 85 -14.21 -20.21 11.29
CA MET A 85 -13.12 -19.39 11.79
C MET A 85 -11.83 -19.63 11.00
N LEU A 86 -11.50 -20.88 10.68
CA LEU A 86 -10.38 -21.24 9.82
C LEU A 86 -10.47 -20.57 8.45
N LEU A 87 -11.66 -20.61 7.82
CA LEU A 87 -11.94 -19.89 6.58
C LEU A 87 -11.83 -18.37 6.75
N ALA A 88 -12.32 -17.81 7.85
CA ALA A 88 -12.26 -16.37 8.10
C ALA A 88 -10.83 -15.86 8.30
N VAL A 89 -9.98 -16.64 8.98
CA VAL A 89 -8.56 -16.31 9.19
C VAL A 89 -7.78 -16.49 7.89
N ALA A 90 -8.01 -17.59 7.16
CA ALA A 90 -7.34 -17.85 5.89
C ALA A 90 -7.61 -16.75 4.84
N ASN A 91 -8.79 -16.13 4.88
CA ASN A 91 -9.16 -15.08 3.94
C ASN A 91 -8.67 -13.68 4.34
N ARG A 92 -8.01 -13.51 5.51
CA ARG A 92 -7.55 -12.19 5.95
C ARG A 92 -6.20 -11.83 5.33
N PRO A 93 -6.10 -10.69 4.63
CA PRO A 93 -4.80 -10.17 4.19
C PRO A 93 -3.98 -9.68 5.39
N ILE A 94 -2.77 -10.23 5.55
CA ILE A 94 -1.82 -9.82 6.59
C ILE A 94 -0.89 -8.74 6.01
N ASP A 95 -0.86 -7.57 6.65
CA ASP A 95 0.04 -6.46 6.28
C ASP A 95 0.66 -5.78 7.52
N THR A 96 0.68 -6.50 8.65
CA THR A 96 0.98 -5.96 9.99
C THR A 96 2.46 -6.01 10.36
N ASN A 97 3.27 -6.82 9.67
CA ASN A 97 4.70 -7.00 9.98
C ASN A 97 5.58 -6.06 9.17
N THR A 98 5.99 -4.94 9.77
CA THR A 98 7.07 -4.10 9.23
C THR A 98 8.43 -4.64 9.68
N THR A 99 9.44 -4.60 8.81
CA THR A 99 10.81 -5.03 9.14
C THR A 99 11.62 -3.97 9.89
N TYR A 100 11.01 -2.82 10.15
CA TYR A 100 11.59 -1.70 10.85
C TYR A 100 10.60 -1.14 11.86
N SER A 101 11.15 -0.56 12.93
CA SER A 101 10.40 0.20 13.93
C SER A 101 10.67 1.68 13.69
N THR A 102 9.60 2.49 13.66
CA THR A 102 9.73 3.95 13.63
C THR A 102 9.74 4.50 15.06
N GLY A 103 10.19 5.74 15.23
CA GLY A 103 10.18 6.38 16.54
C GLY A 103 8.78 6.53 17.15
N GLY A 104 7.74 6.66 16.31
CA GLY A 104 6.34 6.66 16.76
C GLY A 104 5.85 5.30 17.28
N ASP A 105 6.53 4.21 16.93
CA ASP A 105 6.17 2.86 17.39
C ASP A 105 6.72 2.60 18.80
N VAL A 106 7.92 3.12 19.10
CA VAL A 106 8.60 2.93 20.39
C VAL A 106 8.38 4.05 21.41
N SER A 107 8.07 5.27 20.97
CA SER A 107 7.89 6.42 21.85
C SER A 107 6.49 7.01 21.72
N ARG A 108 5.77 7.07 22.85
CA ARG A 108 4.46 7.75 22.95
C ARG A 108 4.53 9.25 22.64
N PHE A 109 5.72 9.84 22.75
CA PHE A 109 5.93 11.27 22.51
C PHE A 109 6.21 11.57 21.03
N GLN A 110 6.54 10.56 20.25
CA GLN A 110 6.80 10.70 18.83
C GLN A 110 5.51 10.44 18.04
N ARG A 111 5.16 11.37 17.16
CA ARG A 111 3.89 11.31 16.42
C ARG A 111 3.95 10.24 15.33
N ARG A 112 2.87 9.47 15.20
CA ARG A 112 2.72 8.42 14.16
C ARG A 112 2.16 8.94 12.84
N SER A 113 1.52 10.11 12.84
CA SER A 113 0.89 10.70 11.67
C SER A 113 1.40 12.11 11.42
N VAL A 114 1.57 12.45 10.15
CA VAL A 114 1.81 13.83 9.72
C VAL A 114 0.55 14.65 10.04
N PRO A 115 0.66 15.84 10.65
CA PRO A 115 -0.50 16.70 10.89
C PRO A 115 -1.21 16.99 9.57
N VAL A 116 -2.55 16.92 9.57
CA VAL A 116 -3.35 17.45 8.46
C VAL A 116 -2.93 18.89 8.25
N ARG A 117 -2.53 19.22 7.01
CA ARG A 117 -2.35 20.61 6.60
C ARG A 117 -3.69 21.28 6.82
N ALA A 118 -3.75 22.20 7.78
CA ALA A 118 -4.95 23.00 7.98
C ALA A 118 -5.34 23.60 6.61
N PRO A 119 -6.62 23.54 6.21
CA PRO A 119 -7.04 24.30 5.05
C PRO A 119 -6.55 25.72 5.30
N ALA A 120 -5.80 26.29 4.35
CA ALA A 120 -5.45 27.68 4.42
C ALA A 120 -6.78 28.39 4.64
N ALA A 121 -7.00 28.90 5.86
CA ALA A 121 -8.19 29.63 6.18
C ALA A 121 -8.23 30.75 5.14
N GLY A 122 -9.14 30.62 4.19
CA GLY A 122 -9.42 31.66 3.24
C GLY A 122 -9.65 32.90 4.09
N ALA A 123 -8.79 33.89 3.89
CA ALA A 123 -8.88 35.19 4.51
C ALA A 123 -10.29 35.71 4.26
N SER A 124 -11.16 35.52 5.25
CA SER A 124 -12.51 36.01 5.24
C SER A 124 -12.52 37.18 6.21
N ASN A 125 -12.74 38.34 5.61
CA ASN A 125 -13.10 39.62 6.21
C ASN A 125 -11.97 40.44 6.85
N ALA A 126 -11.19 41.09 5.98
CA ALA A 126 -10.76 42.47 6.20
C ALA A 126 -11.05 43.28 4.92
N ALA A 127 -12.33 43.57 4.68
CA ALA A 127 -12.68 44.70 3.83
C ALA A 127 -12.41 45.96 4.64
N LEU A 128 -11.32 46.67 4.36
CA LEU A 128 -11.16 48.13 4.47
C LEU A 128 -9.77 48.54 3.98
N ALA A 129 -9.77 49.34 2.92
CA ALA A 129 -8.69 50.19 2.39
C ALA A 129 -7.52 49.53 1.63
N GLY A 130 -7.64 49.57 0.29
CA GLY A 130 -6.55 50.02 -0.57
C GLY A 130 -5.68 48.95 -1.24
N GLY A 131 -5.91 48.74 -2.55
CA GLY A 131 -4.90 48.21 -3.47
C GLY A 131 -4.99 46.71 -3.74
N SER A 132 -5.73 46.35 -4.78
CA SER A 132 -5.72 45.00 -5.36
C SER A 132 -4.33 44.66 -5.92
N SER A 133 -3.55 43.85 -5.21
CA SER A 133 -2.46 43.07 -5.80
C SER A 133 -2.84 41.59 -5.76
N ALA A 134 -3.27 41.09 -6.91
CA ALA A 134 -3.49 39.66 -7.13
C ALA A 134 -2.23 38.88 -6.72
N GLY A 135 -2.39 37.90 -5.85
CA GLY A 135 -1.32 36.98 -5.48
C GLY A 135 -0.86 36.22 -6.71
N VAL A 136 0.23 36.68 -7.32
CA VAL A 136 0.89 35.99 -8.44
C VAL A 136 1.42 34.67 -7.91
N ALA A 137 1.01 33.55 -8.52
CA ALA A 137 1.57 32.25 -8.24
C ALA A 137 3.09 32.29 -8.51
N ALA A 138 3.89 32.32 -7.45
CA ALA A 138 5.34 32.25 -7.56
C ALA A 138 5.70 30.86 -8.07
N GLY A 139 6.27 30.80 -9.28
CA GLY A 139 6.83 29.57 -9.85
C GLY A 139 7.99 29.03 -9.00
N PRO A 140 8.67 27.96 -9.45
CA PRO A 140 9.82 27.44 -8.73
C PRO A 140 10.85 28.56 -8.48
N VAL A 141 11.38 28.63 -7.25
CA VAL A 141 12.37 29.65 -6.86
C VAL A 141 13.61 28.96 -6.30
N VAL A 142 14.77 29.58 -6.53
CA VAL A 142 16.02 29.16 -5.92
C VAL A 142 16.38 30.15 -4.82
N ARG A 143 16.69 29.62 -3.63
CA ARG A 143 17.19 30.43 -2.51
C ARG A 143 18.71 30.37 -2.52
N ILE A 144 19.34 31.52 -2.70
CA ILE A 144 20.80 31.65 -2.69
C ILE A 144 21.18 32.30 -1.35
N ALA A 145 21.93 31.58 -0.52
CA ALA A 145 22.49 32.10 0.72
C ALA A 145 23.93 32.55 0.50
N ARG A 146 24.25 33.79 0.88
CA ARG A 146 25.61 34.35 0.91
C ARG A 146 25.86 34.94 2.30
N GLY A 147 26.51 34.16 3.16
CA GLY A 147 26.62 34.48 4.58
C GLY A 147 25.23 34.52 5.22
N ASN A 148 24.94 35.59 5.98
CA ASN A 148 23.63 35.81 6.61
C ASN A 148 22.55 36.36 5.66
N SER A 149 22.88 36.63 4.40
CA SER A 149 21.96 37.20 3.42
C SER A 149 21.35 36.11 2.55
N VAL A 150 20.02 36.03 2.50
CA VAL A 150 19.29 35.07 1.65
C VAL A 150 18.50 35.84 0.59
N THR A 151 18.82 35.59 -0.68
CA THR A 151 18.10 36.17 -1.83
C THR A 151 17.27 35.10 -2.53
N VAL A 152 16.01 35.42 -2.84
CA VAL A 152 15.09 34.53 -3.57
C VAL A 152 15.09 34.95 -5.04
N VAL A 153 15.51 34.05 -5.93
CA VAL A 153 15.53 34.29 -7.38
C VAL A 153 14.48 33.39 -8.04
N PRO A 154 13.50 33.95 -8.77
CA PRO A 154 12.55 33.15 -9.53
C PRO A 154 13.25 32.48 -10.71
N VAL A 155 13.01 31.18 -10.94
CA VAL A 155 13.49 30.54 -12.17
C VAL A 155 12.50 30.81 -13.29
N GLY A 156 12.81 31.80 -14.12
CA GLY A 156 12.05 32.07 -15.34
C GLY A 156 12.24 30.94 -16.34
N ALA A 157 11.13 30.42 -16.89
CA ALA A 157 11.16 29.77 -18.19
C ALA A 157 11.63 30.82 -19.23
N ARG A 158 12.46 30.40 -20.19
CA ARG A 158 13.09 31.24 -21.22
C ARG A 158 12.17 32.28 -21.86
#